data_AF-A0A520EX85-F1
#
_entry.id   AF-A0A520EX85-F1
#
_cell.length_a   1.000
_cell.length_b   1.000
_cell.length_c   1.000
_cell.angle_alpha   90.00
_cell.angle_beta   90.00
_cell.angle_gamma   90.00
#
_symmetry.space_group_name_H-M   'P 1'
#
loop_
_entity.id
_entity.type
_entity.pdbx_description
1 polymer ?
#
loop_
_entity_poly.entity_id
_entity_poly.type
_entity_poly.pdbx_seq_one_letter_code
_entity_poly.pdbx_strand_id
1 'polypeptide(L)'
;MLRSSPARTGLARAVTAATMLLLAASAFGAPGLAVAAPDTGSAGTGRSGSGDTEVRPDPNNYAADCPDILIVAVSGATDSDVDRNPLEESGEVWSNWVGNVTVPTGEANKDDPGTVGWMYVPYPSTYGLGLLQPVPTYQDSMAAGVASTNRILDENKAKCGDATKYVLLGYSVGAEVVERVARDLGHRDSNALVTADDIAGVALIGDPYRPAGTPSMGEPGPPGGGFMSSGPADYGALDGKITYACRPYDIACDAPREIAVLELALGVLGQMHFTLLNPGQTVSDFANAVSSMAARSIVHIVTHEDWFASDESFLDVLRKVADHTYDPDGPDRDMQVSQEQMVEALNWAMGPGSDVVKAKLAAEGPGFVEDNRDVFELVIKPYIFLGFIQHLFYWNNNPNDPWYWESEKVVEWITALAHVEKDREAGTPGN
;
A
#
# COMPACT_ATOMS: atom_id res chain seq x y z
N MET A 1 14.82 -34.00 26.79
CA MET A 1 14.40 -32.61 27.08
C MET A 1 15.63 -31.84 27.57
N LEU A 2 16.41 -31.28 26.67
CA LEU A 2 17.54 -30.40 27.01
C LEU A 2 16.99 -28.97 27.10
N ARG A 3 16.95 -28.42 28.32
CA ARG A 3 16.67 -27.00 28.55
C ARG A 3 17.75 -26.18 27.85
N SER A 4 17.34 -25.32 26.93
CA SER A 4 18.16 -24.25 26.37
C SER A 4 18.65 -23.34 27.50
N SER A 5 19.97 -23.13 27.56
CA SER A 5 20.62 -22.29 28.58
C SER A 5 20.41 -20.81 28.26
N PRO A 6 20.13 -19.93 29.25
CA PRO A 6 19.96 -18.49 29.05
C PRO A 6 21.18 -17.78 28.43
N ALA A 7 22.35 -18.43 28.47
CA ALA A 7 23.56 -17.95 27.80
C ALA A 7 23.49 -18.04 26.26
N ARG A 8 22.69 -18.95 25.68
CA ARG A 8 22.54 -19.06 24.20
C ARG A 8 21.62 -17.98 23.64
N THR A 9 20.57 -17.62 24.38
CA THR A 9 19.67 -16.51 24.03
C THR A 9 20.34 -15.14 24.22
N GLY A 10 21.22 -14.98 25.21
CA GLY A 10 22.05 -13.77 25.35
C GLY A 10 23.09 -13.62 24.23
N LEU A 11 23.76 -14.72 23.86
CA LEU A 11 24.72 -14.72 22.76
C LEU A 11 24.05 -14.45 21.41
N ALA A 12 22.88 -15.05 21.14
CA ALA A 12 22.10 -14.78 19.93
C ALA A 12 21.66 -13.31 19.86
N ARG A 13 21.11 -12.74 20.94
CA ARG A 13 20.71 -11.33 20.96
C ARG A 13 21.89 -10.36 20.76
N ALA A 14 23.07 -10.68 21.29
CA ALA A 14 24.30 -9.91 21.10
C ALA A 14 24.89 -10.07 19.68
N VAL A 15 24.79 -11.26 19.08
CA VAL A 15 25.18 -11.58 17.68
C VAL A 15 24.39 -10.75 16.66
N THR A 16 23.09 -10.59 16.92
CA THR A 16 22.17 -9.97 15.98
C THR A 16 22.31 -8.44 16.03
N ALA A 17 22.29 -7.84 17.22
CA ALA A 17 22.48 -6.40 17.43
C ALA A 17 23.80 -5.85 16.84
N ALA A 18 24.82 -6.71 16.70
CA ALA A 18 26.17 -6.40 16.24
C ALA A 18 26.36 -6.04 14.79
N THR A 19 25.77 -6.88 13.97
CA THR A 19 25.96 -6.89 12.53
C THR A 19 25.22 -5.72 11.89
N MET A 20 24.09 -5.41 12.51
CA MET A 20 23.20 -4.28 12.31
C MET A 20 23.86 -2.90 12.21
N LEU A 21 24.78 -2.57 13.11
CA LEU A 21 25.45 -1.25 13.08
C LEU A 21 26.47 -1.15 11.96
N LEU A 22 27.14 -2.25 11.63
CA LEU A 22 28.14 -2.25 10.56
C LEU A 22 27.47 -2.13 9.19
N LEU A 23 26.34 -2.81 8.98
CA LEU A 23 25.54 -2.71 7.76
C LEU A 23 24.92 -1.32 7.62
N ALA A 24 24.26 -0.78 8.67
CA ALA A 24 23.70 0.57 8.65
C ALA A 24 24.78 1.67 8.48
N ALA A 25 25.92 1.58 9.17
CA ALA A 25 27.00 2.56 9.04
C ALA A 25 27.67 2.54 7.65
N SER A 26 27.66 1.38 6.96
CA SER A 26 28.18 1.25 5.60
C SER A 26 27.19 1.70 4.51
N ALA A 27 25.88 1.51 4.73
CA ALA A 27 24.83 1.92 3.81
C ALA A 27 24.54 3.43 3.85
N PHE A 28 24.78 4.08 4.98
CA PHE A 28 24.35 5.47 5.24
C PHE A 28 25.48 6.44 5.58
N GLY A 29 26.69 6.23 5.05
CA GLY A 29 27.84 7.13 5.27
C GLY A 29 27.51 8.59 4.95
N ALA A 30 27.17 9.38 5.97
CA ALA A 30 26.83 10.79 5.84
C ALA A 30 28.11 11.65 5.84
N PRO A 31 28.30 12.57 4.86
CA PRO A 31 29.15 13.73 5.07
C PRO A 31 28.41 14.68 6.01
N GLY A 32 28.97 14.91 7.20
CA GLY A 32 28.46 15.90 8.13
C GLY A 32 28.44 17.29 7.50
N LEU A 33 27.25 17.86 7.37
CA LEU A 33 27.05 19.28 7.09
C LEU A 33 26.09 19.83 8.14
N ALA A 34 26.67 20.45 9.17
CA ALA A 34 25.95 21.33 10.06
C ALA A 34 25.63 22.64 9.32
N VAL A 35 24.35 22.96 9.16
CA VAL A 35 23.92 24.29 8.69
C VAL A 35 22.91 24.83 9.69
N ALA A 36 23.23 26.01 10.23
CA ALA A 36 22.42 26.73 11.20
C ALA A 36 21.13 27.29 10.56
N ALA A 37 20.02 27.17 11.28
CA ALA A 37 18.73 27.74 10.92
C ALA A 37 18.67 29.26 11.18
N PRO A 38 17.99 30.05 10.33
CA PRO A 38 17.49 31.36 10.71
C PRO A 38 16.02 31.29 11.16
N ASP A 39 15.72 31.91 12.30
CA ASP A 39 14.38 32.27 12.76
C ASP A 39 13.82 33.44 11.93
N THR A 40 12.56 33.35 11.47
CA THR A 40 11.63 34.50 11.39
C THR A 40 10.16 34.09 11.18
N GLY A 41 9.30 34.49 12.12
CA GLY A 41 8.13 35.36 11.90
C GLY A 41 6.96 34.88 11.03
N SER A 42 5.83 34.59 11.68
CA SER A 42 4.51 34.32 11.09
C SER A 42 3.77 35.60 10.66
N ALA A 43 2.95 35.50 9.59
CA ALA A 43 1.70 36.25 9.44
C ALA A 43 0.80 35.53 8.40
N GLY A 44 -0.37 35.06 8.85
CA GLY A 44 -1.37 34.44 8.00
C GLY A 44 -2.32 35.44 7.33
N THR A 45 -3.00 34.98 6.28
CA THR A 45 -4.28 35.53 5.84
C THR A 45 -5.17 34.40 5.37
N GLY A 46 -6.19 34.10 6.17
CA GLY A 46 -7.29 33.24 5.75
C GLY A 46 -8.16 33.92 4.69
N ARG A 47 -8.77 33.11 3.83
CA ARG A 47 -9.95 33.51 3.07
C ARG A 47 -10.93 32.35 2.96
N SER A 48 -12.15 32.67 3.39
CA SER A 48 -13.36 31.86 3.42
C SER A 48 -14.13 31.96 2.10
N GLY A 49 -14.89 30.91 1.80
CA GLY A 49 -16.11 30.92 0.99
C GLY A 49 -16.02 30.10 -0.29
N SER A 50 -17.02 29.32 -0.73
CA SER A 50 -18.44 29.24 -0.35
C SER A 50 -19.08 28.08 -1.13
N GLY A 51 -20.16 27.47 -0.59
CA GLY A 51 -21.26 26.96 -1.43
C GLY A 51 -21.78 25.56 -1.08
N ASP A 52 -22.62 25.45 -0.05
CA ASP A 52 -23.54 24.32 0.11
C ASP A 52 -24.57 24.33 -1.03
N THR A 53 -24.30 23.61 -2.10
CA THR A 53 -25.36 22.93 -2.85
C THR A 53 -25.49 21.56 -2.26
N GLU A 54 -26.66 21.23 -1.70
CA GLU A 54 -27.00 19.89 -1.22
C GLU A 54 -27.02 18.96 -2.44
N VAL A 55 -25.85 18.41 -2.80
CA VAL A 55 -25.71 17.46 -3.89
C VAL A 55 -26.36 16.17 -3.42
N ARG A 56 -27.39 15.72 -4.13
CA ARG A 56 -28.06 14.46 -3.80
C ARG A 56 -27.20 13.30 -4.33
N PRO A 57 -27.02 12.24 -3.53
CA PRO A 57 -26.39 11.01 -4.01
C PRO A 57 -27.08 10.50 -5.28
N ASP A 58 -26.34 9.78 -6.13
CA ASP A 58 -26.89 9.10 -7.30
C ASP A 58 -28.11 8.25 -6.90
N PRO A 59 -29.23 8.26 -7.66
CA PRO A 59 -30.45 7.53 -7.29
C PRO A 59 -30.25 6.01 -7.18
N ASN A 60 -29.22 5.46 -7.79
CA ASN A 60 -28.86 4.04 -7.72
C ASN A 60 -27.80 3.76 -6.64
N ASN A 61 -27.36 4.76 -5.86
CA ASN A 61 -26.43 4.56 -4.73
C ASN A 61 -27.19 4.29 -3.42
N TYR A 62 -27.29 3.02 -3.02
CA TYR A 62 -27.95 2.61 -1.79
C TYR A 62 -27.03 2.55 -0.56
N ALA A 63 -25.85 3.15 -0.58
CA ALA A 63 -24.88 3.05 0.53
C ALA A 63 -25.42 3.51 1.90
N ALA A 64 -26.40 4.43 1.90
CA ALA A 64 -27.05 4.90 3.13
C ALA A 64 -28.10 3.91 3.68
N ASP A 65 -28.51 2.91 2.90
CA ASP A 65 -29.68 2.05 3.17
C ASP A 65 -29.31 0.59 3.51
N CYS A 66 -28.04 0.32 3.87
CA CYS A 66 -27.52 -1.02 4.16
C CYS A 66 -27.74 -1.99 2.99
N PRO A 67 -27.03 -1.80 1.87
CA PRO A 67 -27.20 -2.63 0.68
C PRO A 67 -26.64 -4.05 0.90
N ASP A 68 -27.04 -5.00 0.05
CA ASP A 68 -26.51 -6.37 0.08
C ASP A 68 -24.97 -6.34 -0.09
N ILE A 69 -24.48 -5.54 -1.06
CA ILE A 69 -23.07 -5.20 -1.23
C ILE A 69 -22.82 -3.70 -1.09
N LEU A 70 -21.91 -3.33 -0.19
CA LEU A 70 -21.31 -1.99 -0.16
C LEU A 70 -19.91 -2.02 -0.80
N ILE A 71 -19.74 -1.26 -1.87
CA ILE A 71 -18.44 -1.00 -2.49
C ILE A 71 -17.73 0.10 -1.69
N VAL A 72 -16.60 -0.22 -1.07
CA VAL A 72 -15.71 0.77 -0.44
C VAL A 72 -14.60 1.09 -1.43
N ALA A 73 -14.73 2.22 -2.12
CA ALA A 73 -13.91 2.62 -3.24
C ALA A 73 -12.81 3.61 -2.81
N VAL A 74 -11.55 3.24 -3.06
CA VAL A 74 -10.38 4.07 -2.77
C VAL A 74 -9.76 4.56 -4.07
N SER A 75 -9.87 5.86 -4.29
CA SER A 75 -9.39 6.53 -5.48
C SER A 75 -7.86 6.63 -5.53
N GLY A 76 -7.31 6.85 -6.73
CA GLY A 76 -5.88 7.05 -6.95
C GLY A 76 -5.38 8.42 -6.50
N ALA A 77 -4.11 8.74 -6.75
CA ALA A 77 -3.52 9.98 -6.28
C ALA A 77 -4.20 11.20 -6.91
N THR A 78 -4.27 12.30 -6.16
CA THR A 78 -4.96 13.55 -6.49
C THR A 78 -6.46 13.42 -6.75
N ASP A 79 -7.06 12.27 -6.41
CA ASP A 79 -8.45 11.94 -6.72
C ASP A 79 -9.38 11.89 -5.50
N SER A 80 -8.87 12.32 -4.34
CA SER A 80 -9.63 12.49 -3.11
C SER A 80 -8.98 13.58 -2.25
N ASP A 81 -9.72 14.03 -1.25
CA ASP A 81 -9.23 14.85 -0.15
C ASP A 81 -9.83 14.37 1.17
N VAL A 82 -9.37 14.94 2.29
CA VAL A 82 -9.79 14.54 3.65
C VAL A 82 -11.22 14.94 4.00
N ASP A 83 -11.77 15.94 3.30
CA ASP A 83 -13.10 16.49 3.52
C ASP A 83 -14.12 15.99 2.45
N ARG A 84 -13.70 15.08 1.56
CA ARG A 84 -14.55 14.48 0.53
C ARG A 84 -15.80 13.88 1.17
N ASN A 85 -16.97 14.19 0.60
CA ASN A 85 -18.20 13.49 0.96
C ASN A 85 -18.15 12.03 0.44
N PRO A 86 -18.25 11.01 1.30
CA PRO A 86 -18.18 9.61 0.89
C PRO A 86 -19.30 9.17 -0.08
N LEU A 87 -20.44 9.84 -0.08
CA LEU A 87 -21.61 9.46 -0.90
C LEU A 87 -21.71 10.21 -2.22
N GLU A 88 -20.86 11.21 -2.44
CA GLU A 88 -20.93 12.07 -3.60
C GLU A 88 -19.82 11.74 -4.62
N GLU A 89 -20.23 11.79 -5.89
CA GLU A 89 -19.33 11.84 -7.03
C GLU A 89 -18.58 13.18 -7.01
N SER A 90 -17.26 13.19 -7.21
CA SER A 90 -16.57 14.46 -7.40
C SER A 90 -16.97 15.07 -8.76
N GLY A 91 -17.31 16.36 -8.77
CA GLY A 91 -17.78 17.05 -9.97
C GLY A 91 -16.67 17.50 -10.94
N GLU A 92 -15.40 17.14 -10.69
CA GLU A 92 -14.29 17.59 -11.52
C GLU A 92 -14.02 16.60 -12.66
N VAL A 93 -13.79 17.13 -13.87
CA VAL A 93 -13.69 16.36 -15.13
C VAL A 93 -12.48 15.40 -15.17
N TRP A 94 -11.58 15.47 -14.18
CA TRP A 94 -10.36 14.66 -14.08
C TRP A 94 -10.22 13.97 -12.72
N SER A 95 -11.32 13.90 -11.96
CA SER A 95 -11.43 13.15 -10.71
C SER A 95 -12.58 12.13 -10.79
N ASN A 96 -12.63 11.25 -9.80
CA ASN A 96 -13.38 10.03 -9.62
C ASN A 96 -13.14 8.90 -10.63
N TRP A 97 -11.89 8.42 -10.75
CA TRP A 97 -11.59 7.29 -11.66
C TRP A 97 -12.38 6.03 -11.32
N VAL A 98 -12.46 5.69 -10.02
CA VAL A 98 -13.29 4.58 -9.50
C VAL A 98 -14.80 4.80 -9.72
N GLY A 99 -15.23 6.05 -9.94
CA GLY A 99 -16.57 6.42 -10.41
C GLY A 99 -16.99 5.72 -11.71
N ASN A 100 -16.01 5.40 -12.57
CA ASN A 100 -16.24 4.65 -13.81
C ASN A 100 -16.59 3.17 -13.58
N VAL A 101 -16.58 2.69 -12.34
CA VAL A 101 -17.01 1.34 -11.95
C VAL A 101 -18.22 1.42 -11.03
N THR A 102 -18.18 2.27 -10.00
CA THR A 102 -19.27 2.37 -9.00
C THR A 102 -20.59 2.82 -9.61
N VAL A 103 -20.59 3.89 -10.42
CA VAL A 103 -21.82 4.42 -11.03
C VAL A 103 -22.43 3.44 -12.03
N PRO A 104 -21.67 2.86 -12.99
CA PRO A 104 -22.22 1.82 -13.87
C PRO A 104 -22.67 0.56 -13.13
N THR A 105 -22.06 0.21 -12.00
CA THR A 105 -22.54 -0.91 -11.15
C THR A 105 -23.91 -0.60 -10.56
N GLY A 106 -24.13 0.64 -10.08
CA GLY A 106 -25.44 1.11 -9.66
C GLY A 106 -26.48 1.01 -10.79
N GLU A 107 -26.14 1.51 -11.98
CA GLU A 107 -27.04 1.46 -13.15
C GLU A 107 -27.36 0.03 -13.59
N ALA A 108 -26.38 -0.89 -13.55
CA ALA A 108 -26.58 -2.30 -13.87
C ALA A 108 -27.57 -3.00 -12.91
N ASN A 109 -27.69 -2.50 -11.68
CA ASN A 109 -28.55 -3.04 -10.64
C ASN A 109 -29.79 -2.17 -10.36
N LYS A 110 -30.10 -1.18 -11.21
CA LYS A 110 -31.21 -0.23 -11.00
C LYS A 110 -32.60 -0.87 -10.85
N ASP A 111 -32.79 -2.05 -11.46
CA ASP A 111 -34.06 -2.78 -11.43
C ASP A 111 -34.20 -3.63 -10.15
N ASP A 112 -33.16 -3.63 -9.30
CA ASP A 112 -33.11 -4.34 -8.03
C ASP A 112 -32.58 -3.46 -6.87
N PRO A 113 -33.39 -2.50 -6.39
CA PRO A 113 -33.00 -1.54 -5.34
C PRO A 113 -32.43 -2.20 -4.08
N GLY A 114 -31.34 -1.63 -3.56
CA GLY A 114 -30.67 -2.12 -2.35
C GLY A 114 -29.62 -3.20 -2.59
N THR A 115 -29.46 -3.73 -3.80
CA THR A 115 -28.44 -4.76 -4.05
C THR A 115 -27.01 -4.23 -4.04
N VAL A 116 -26.81 -2.98 -4.45
CA VAL A 116 -25.49 -2.33 -4.42
C VAL A 116 -25.57 -0.92 -3.87
N GLY A 117 -24.56 -0.51 -3.13
CA GLY A 117 -24.27 0.89 -2.82
C GLY A 117 -22.76 1.10 -2.81
N TRP A 118 -22.31 2.36 -2.85
CA TRP A 118 -20.88 2.67 -2.77
C TRP A 118 -20.57 3.88 -1.91
N MET A 119 -19.39 3.83 -1.28
CA MET A 119 -18.77 4.94 -0.57
C MET A 119 -17.36 5.16 -1.10
N TYR A 120 -16.99 6.42 -1.31
CA TYR A 120 -15.63 6.84 -1.60
C TYR A 120 -14.88 7.14 -0.31
N VAL A 121 -13.65 6.64 -0.20
CA VAL A 121 -12.84 6.83 1.00
C VAL A 121 -12.20 8.23 1.01
N PRO A 122 -12.49 9.09 2.01
CA PRO A 122 -11.84 10.40 2.15
C PRO A 122 -10.44 10.23 2.72
N TYR A 123 -9.43 10.72 2.01
CA TYR A 123 -8.04 10.69 2.46
C TYR A 123 -7.19 11.72 1.68
N PRO A 124 -5.97 12.07 2.14
CA PRO A 124 -5.16 13.11 1.52
C PRO A 124 -4.78 12.85 0.06
N SER A 125 -4.71 11.58 -0.35
CA SER A 125 -4.53 11.16 -1.74
C SER A 125 -3.39 11.89 -2.47
N THR A 126 -2.18 11.90 -1.90
CA THR A 126 -1.06 12.70 -2.42
C THR A 126 0.23 11.89 -2.60
N TYR A 127 1.09 12.36 -3.50
CA TYR A 127 2.47 11.88 -3.67
C TYR A 127 3.48 12.58 -2.73
N GLY A 128 3.04 13.42 -1.80
CA GLY A 128 3.93 14.21 -0.94
C GLY A 128 4.52 15.45 -1.62
N LEU A 129 3.99 15.86 -2.78
CA LEU A 129 4.44 17.00 -3.57
C LEU A 129 3.56 18.24 -3.32
N GLY A 130 3.98 19.10 -2.38
CA GLY A 130 3.30 20.36 -2.07
C GLY A 130 3.94 21.55 -2.79
N LEU A 131 3.36 22.02 -3.89
CA LEU A 131 3.95 23.16 -4.64
C LEU A 131 3.88 24.48 -3.88
N LEU A 132 2.71 24.81 -3.34
CA LEU A 132 2.43 26.09 -2.68
C LEU A 132 2.02 25.94 -1.21
N GLN A 133 1.57 24.76 -0.81
CA GLN A 133 1.18 24.42 0.56
C GLN A 133 1.73 23.04 0.91
N PRO A 134 2.13 22.81 2.17
CA PRO A 134 2.54 21.48 2.61
C PRO A 134 1.36 20.51 2.52
N VAL A 135 1.64 19.31 2.05
CA VAL A 135 0.75 18.16 2.05
C VAL A 135 1.41 17.05 2.86
N PRO A 136 0.66 16.06 3.41
CA PRO A 136 1.27 14.90 4.07
C PRO A 136 2.28 14.19 3.18
N THR A 137 3.21 13.45 3.76
CA THR A 137 4.08 12.55 3.00
C THR A 137 3.26 11.49 2.26
N TYR A 138 3.85 10.83 1.27
CA TYR A 138 3.18 9.73 0.57
C TYR A 138 2.74 8.64 1.56
N GLN A 139 3.65 8.21 2.44
CA GLN A 139 3.36 7.13 3.39
C GLN A 139 2.31 7.53 4.43
N ASP A 140 2.30 8.79 4.88
CA ASP A 140 1.23 9.32 5.74
C ASP A 140 -0.11 9.36 5.02
N SER A 141 -0.11 9.72 3.74
CA SER A 141 -1.31 9.69 2.90
C SER A 141 -1.87 8.27 2.79
N MET A 142 -1.02 7.28 2.54
CA MET A 142 -1.46 5.87 2.46
C MET A 142 -1.99 5.37 3.80
N ALA A 143 -1.29 5.68 4.91
CA ALA A 143 -1.73 5.32 6.25
C ALA A 143 -3.10 5.94 6.59
N ALA A 144 -3.32 7.20 6.24
CA ALA A 144 -4.61 7.87 6.42
C ALA A 144 -5.72 7.22 5.58
N GLY A 145 -5.42 6.79 4.35
CA GLY A 145 -6.34 6.01 3.51
C GLY A 145 -6.73 4.68 4.14
N VAL A 146 -5.76 3.92 4.67
CA VAL A 146 -6.01 2.65 5.38
C VAL A 146 -6.90 2.87 6.61
N ALA A 147 -6.60 3.89 7.42
CA ALA A 147 -7.39 4.22 8.60
C ALA A 147 -8.81 4.67 8.24
N SER A 148 -8.96 5.45 7.16
CA SER A 148 -10.26 5.93 6.69
C SER A 148 -11.13 4.80 6.13
N THR A 149 -10.52 3.87 5.37
CA THR A 149 -11.18 2.66 4.85
C THR A 149 -11.69 1.78 5.99
N ASN A 150 -10.85 1.50 6.99
CA ASN A 150 -11.24 0.72 8.16
C ASN A 150 -12.36 1.38 8.96
N ARG A 151 -12.32 2.71 9.13
CA ARG A 151 -13.39 3.45 9.79
C ARG A 151 -14.74 3.28 9.07
N ILE A 152 -14.76 3.37 7.73
CA ILE A 152 -16.00 3.17 6.94
C ILE A 152 -16.52 1.74 7.13
N LEU A 153 -15.65 0.74 7.09
CA LEU A 153 -16.02 -0.65 7.30
C LEU A 153 -16.60 -0.87 8.71
N ASP A 154 -15.94 -0.38 9.76
CA ASP A 154 -16.38 -0.52 11.14
C ASP A 154 -17.71 0.20 11.40
N GLU A 155 -17.85 1.44 10.93
CA GLU A 155 -19.08 2.23 11.09
C GLU A 155 -20.25 1.59 10.33
N ASN A 156 -20.02 1.12 9.11
CA ASN A 156 -21.05 0.44 8.33
C ASN A 156 -21.41 -0.91 8.96
N LYS A 157 -20.45 -1.70 9.41
CA LYS A 157 -20.70 -3.00 10.06
C LYS A 157 -21.48 -2.83 11.36
N ALA A 158 -21.18 -1.80 12.15
CA ALA A 158 -21.95 -1.46 13.34
C ALA A 158 -23.39 -1.05 13.03
N LYS A 159 -23.62 -0.41 11.88
CA LYS A 159 -24.95 0.03 11.43
C LYS A 159 -25.77 -1.11 10.80
N CYS A 160 -25.17 -1.88 9.91
CA CYS A 160 -25.85 -2.81 9.00
C CYS A 160 -25.69 -4.29 9.41
N GLY A 161 -24.71 -4.61 10.27
CA GLY A 161 -24.51 -5.97 10.76
C GLY A 161 -24.15 -6.95 9.64
N ASP A 162 -24.82 -8.10 9.61
CA ASP A 162 -24.57 -9.15 8.62
C ASP A 162 -25.36 -8.97 7.30
N ALA A 163 -26.24 -7.96 7.24
CA ALA A 163 -27.05 -7.65 6.05
C ALA A 163 -26.25 -6.98 4.92
N THR A 164 -24.99 -6.60 5.17
CA THR A 164 -24.13 -5.97 4.18
C THR A 164 -22.79 -6.70 4.14
N LYS A 165 -22.41 -7.12 2.94
CA LYS A 165 -21.05 -7.57 2.62
C LYS A 165 -20.30 -6.47 1.87
N TYR A 166 -18.97 -6.55 1.88
CA TYR A 166 -18.12 -5.49 1.34
C TYR A 166 -17.38 -5.95 0.10
N VAL A 167 -17.35 -5.10 -0.92
CA VAL A 167 -16.36 -5.17 -1.99
C VAL A 167 -15.37 -4.03 -1.80
N LEU A 168 -14.09 -4.35 -1.69
CA LEU A 168 -13.04 -3.34 -1.64
C LEU A 168 -12.53 -3.08 -3.04
N LEU A 169 -12.59 -1.82 -3.49
CA LEU A 169 -12.16 -1.42 -4.84
C LEU A 169 -11.07 -0.36 -4.72
N GLY A 170 -9.88 -0.65 -5.24
CA GLY A 170 -8.77 0.31 -5.20
C GLY A 170 -8.18 0.54 -6.59
N TYR A 171 -7.79 1.78 -6.85
CA TYR A 171 -7.08 2.16 -8.08
C TYR A 171 -5.77 2.89 -7.78
N SER A 172 -4.68 2.49 -8.45
CA SER A 172 -3.35 3.13 -8.31
C SER A 172 -2.87 3.10 -6.85
N VAL A 173 -2.49 4.23 -6.27
CA VAL A 173 -2.16 4.35 -4.84
C VAL A 173 -3.35 3.98 -3.94
N GLY A 174 -4.59 4.08 -4.42
CA GLY A 174 -5.77 3.57 -3.72
C GLY A 174 -5.85 2.05 -3.72
N ALA A 175 -5.27 1.38 -4.74
CA ALA A 175 -5.10 -0.07 -4.74
C ALA A 175 -4.08 -0.52 -3.69
N GLU A 176 -3.02 0.25 -3.46
CA GLU A 176 -2.11 0.01 -2.32
C GLU A 176 -2.83 0.14 -0.97
N VAL A 177 -3.66 1.18 -0.79
CA VAL A 177 -4.47 1.31 0.44
C VAL A 177 -5.35 0.08 0.64
N VAL A 178 -6.04 -0.37 -0.40
CA VAL A 178 -6.91 -1.56 -0.33
C VAL A 178 -6.10 -2.84 -0.12
N GLU A 179 -4.92 -2.96 -0.72
CA GLU A 179 -4.01 -4.09 -0.52
C GLU A 179 -3.63 -4.24 0.95
N ARG A 180 -3.20 -3.13 1.59
CA ARG A 180 -2.84 -3.11 3.02
C ARG A 180 -4.03 -3.47 3.90
N VAL A 181 -5.22 -2.93 3.59
CA VAL A 181 -6.48 -3.24 4.30
C VAL A 181 -6.85 -4.72 4.14
N ALA A 182 -6.73 -5.27 2.94
CA ALA A 182 -7.03 -6.69 2.68
C ALA A 182 -6.08 -7.60 3.47
N ARG A 183 -4.78 -7.29 3.50
CA ARG A 183 -3.81 -8.09 4.28
C ARG A 183 -4.10 -8.03 5.76
N ASP A 184 -4.45 -6.87 6.30
CA ASP A 184 -4.88 -6.77 7.70
C ASP A 184 -6.15 -7.58 7.96
N LEU A 185 -7.23 -7.36 7.20
CA LEU A 185 -8.52 -8.06 7.35
C LEU A 185 -8.39 -9.59 7.24
N GLY A 186 -7.51 -10.06 6.35
CA GLY A 186 -7.22 -11.48 6.16
C GLY A 186 -6.59 -12.19 7.36
N HIS A 187 -5.95 -11.42 8.26
CA HIS A 187 -5.25 -11.93 9.44
C HIS A 187 -5.95 -11.58 10.76
N ARG A 188 -7.06 -10.84 10.72
CA ARG A 188 -7.82 -10.51 11.93
C ARG A 188 -8.38 -11.76 12.62
N ASP A 189 -8.53 -11.67 13.94
CA ASP A 189 -9.24 -12.69 14.71
C ASP A 189 -10.69 -12.82 14.21
N SER A 190 -11.19 -14.05 14.19
CA SER A 190 -12.58 -14.38 13.90
C SER A 190 -13.63 -13.62 14.73
N ASN A 191 -13.26 -13.02 15.86
CA ASN A 191 -14.12 -12.22 16.73
C ASN A 191 -14.03 -10.70 16.49
N ALA A 192 -13.21 -10.25 15.55
CA ALA A 192 -13.12 -8.84 15.19
C ALA A 192 -14.46 -8.31 14.67
N LEU A 193 -14.68 -7.00 14.76
CA LEU A 193 -15.94 -6.39 14.29
C LEU A 193 -16.17 -6.64 12.80
N VAL A 194 -15.14 -6.43 11.98
CA VAL A 194 -15.09 -6.74 10.55
C VAL A 194 -14.03 -7.81 10.33
N THR A 195 -14.45 -8.91 9.69
CA THR A 195 -13.61 -10.09 9.43
C THR A 195 -13.50 -10.36 7.92
N ALA A 196 -12.63 -11.31 7.55
CA ALA A 196 -12.52 -11.78 6.17
C ALA A 196 -13.84 -12.35 5.60
N ASP A 197 -14.76 -12.82 6.45
CA ASP A 197 -16.07 -13.31 6.04
C ASP A 197 -17.04 -12.19 5.64
N ASP A 198 -16.75 -10.94 6.04
CA ASP A 198 -17.54 -9.77 5.66
C ASP A 198 -17.15 -9.22 4.28
N ILE A 199 -16.00 -9.64 3.75
CA ILE A 199 -15.52 -9.21 2.44
C ILE A 199 -15.96 -10.22 1.37
N ALA A 200 -16.81 -9.78 0.44
CA ALA A 200 -17.24 -10.57 -0.71
C ALA A 200 -16.13 -10.69 -1.77
N GLY A 201 -15.35 -9.62 -1.96
CA GLY A 201 -14.25 -9.60 -2.92
C GLY A 201 -13.39 -8.34 -2.82
N VAL A 202 -12.19 -8.39 -3.39
CA VAL A 202 -11.26 -7.27 -3.49
C VAL A 202 -10.80 -7.10 -4.93
N ALA A 203 -10.97 -5.91 -5.51
CA ALA A 203 -10.51 -5.56 -6.84
C ALA A 203 -9.40 -4.49 -6.78
N LEU A 204 -8.22 -4.83 -7.31
CA LEU A 204 -7.01 -4.02 -7.29
C LEU A 204 -6.63 -3.61 -8.71
N ILE A 205 -6.86 -2.34 -9.07
CA ILE A 205 -6.64 -1.81 -10.43
C ILE A 205 -5.36 -1.00 -10.45
N GLY A 206 -4.39 -1.34 -11.31
CA GLY A 206 -3.12 -0.62 -11.39
C GLY A 206 -2.32 -0.67 -10.09
N ASP A 207 -2.38 -1.80 -9.37
CA ASP A 207 -1.79 -1.98 -8.04
C ASP A 207 -0.26 -2.01 -8.04
N PRO A 208 0.41 -1.13 -7.27
CA PRO A 208 1.86 -1.12 -7.14
C PRO A 208 2.47 -2.30 -6.37
N TYR A 209 1.65 -3.18 -5.80
CA TYR A 209 2.05 -4.43 -5.13
C TYR A 209 1.64 -5.69 -5.90
N ARG A 210 1.16 -5.54 -7.15
CA ARG A 210 0.67 -6.68 -7.93
C ARG A 210 1.77 -7.74 -8.10
N PRO A 211 1.52 -9.02 -7.71
CA PRO A 211 2.52 -10.05 -7.90
C PRO A 211 2.78 -10.33 -9.38
N ALA A 212 4.04 -10.55 -9.75
CA ALA A 212 4.44 -10.74 -11.14
C ALA A 212 3.78 -11.97 -11.77
N GLY A 213 3.31 -11.82 -13.01
CA GLY A 213 2.67 -12.91 -13.76
C GLY A 213 1.27 -13.31 -13.26
N THR A 214 0.68 -12.56 -12.33
CA THR A 214 -0.70 -12.79 -11.87
C THR A 214 -1.69 -12.53 -13.02
N PRO A 215 -2.79 -13.31 -13.14
CA PRO A 215 -3.87 -12.99 -14.09
C PRO A 215 -4.44 -11.59 -13.88
N SER A 216 -4.96 -11.00 -14.96
CA SER A 216 -5.66 -9.72 -14.95
C SER A 216 -7.11 -9.94 -15.35
N MET A 217 -8.04 -9.85 -14.38
CA MET A 217 -9.48 -10.06 -14.58
C MET A 217 -9.82 -11.36 -15.31
N GLY A 218 -9.21 -12.47 -14.86
CA GLY A 218 -9.43 -13.81 -15.44
C GLY A 218 -8.64 -14.12 -16.72
N GLU A 219 -7.99 -13.12 -17.31
CA GLU A 219 -7.15 -13.27 -18.49
C GLU A 219 -5.65 -13.34 -18.13
N PRO A 220 -4.78 -13.85 -19.02
CA PRO A 220 -3.34 -13.74 -18.82
C PRO A 220 -2.93 -12.28 -18.58
N GLY A 221 -2.41 -12.00 -17.39
CA GLY A 221 -1.90 -10.68 -17.04
C GLY A 221 -0.49 -10.46 -17.62
N PRO A 222 0.02 -9.22 -17.55
CA PRO A 222 1.35 -8.95 -18.03
C PRO A 222 2.42 -9.61 -17.12
N PRO A 223 3.64 -9.86 -17.65
CA PRO A 223 4.64 -10.68 -16.97
C PRO A 223 5.41 -9.95 -15.86
N GLY A 224 5.44 -8.61 -15.86
CA GLY A 224 6.03 -7.81 -14.79
C GLY A 224 5.13 -7.78 -13.55
N GLY A 225 5.53 -7.05 -12.52
CA GLY A 225 4.76 -6.89 -11.28
C GLY A 225 4.70 -5.44 -10.82
N GLY A 226 4.16 -5.20 -9.64
CA GLY A 226 4.12 -3.88 -9.04
C GLY A 226 5.51 -3.27 -8.83
N PHE A 227 5.65 -1.96 -9.00
CA PHE A 227 6.96 -1.29 -8.80
C PHE A 227 7.33 -1.10 -7.33
N MET A 228 6.40 -1.29 -6.39
CA MET A 228 6.70 -1.27 -4.94
C MET A 228 7.01 -2.66 -4.41
N SER A 229 6.35 -3.67 -4.95
CA SER A 229 6.71 -5.08 -4.79
C SER A 229 6.09 -5.91 -5.91
N SER A 230 6.85 -6.88 -6.40
CA SER A 230 6.38 -7.86 -7.40
C SER A 230 6.25 -9.28 -6.85
N GLY A 231 6.50 -9.48 -5.56
CA GLY A 231 6.34 -10.76 -4.87
C GLY A 231 4.88 -11.04 -4.49
N PRO A 232 4.49 -12.32 -4.32
CA PRO A 232 3.17 -12.67 -3.81
C PRO A 232 2.98 -12.14 -2.38
N ALA A 233 1.82 -11.53 -2.12
CA ALA A 233 1.38 -11.15 -0.78
C ALA A 233 0.65 -12.33 -0.12
N ASP A 234 0.74 -12.38 1.21
CA ASP A 234 -0.11 -13.24 2.04
C ASP A 234 -1.37 -12.46 2.43
N TYR A 235 -2.54 -12.93 1.98
CA TYR A 235 -3.85 -12.33 2.30
C TYR A 235 -4.62 -13.15 3.33
N GLY A 236 -4.01 -14.18 3.94
CA GLY A 236 -4.65 -15.00 4.96
C GLY A 236 -6.02 -15.53 4.52
N ALA A 237 -7.06 -15.27 5.32
CA ALA A 237 -8.42 -15.72 5.03
C ALA A 237 -9.10 -15.03 3.82
N LEU A 238 -8.47 -14.01 3.23
CA LEU A 238 -8.93 -13.39 1.97
C LEU A 238 -8.28 -14.01 0.73
N ASP A 239 -7.40 -15.00 0.88
CA ASP A 239 -6.86 -15.75 -0.25
C ASP A 239 -7.98 -16.26 -1.17
N GLY A 240 -7.84 -16.01 -2.47
CA GLY A 240 -8.85 -16.37 -3.48
C GLY A 240 -10.00 -15.36 -3.64
N LYS A 241 -10.05 -14.28 -2.84
CA LYS A 241 -11.00 -13.17 -3.02
C LYS A 241 -10.39 -11.95 -3.71
N ILE A 242 -9.09 -11.98 -4.00
CA ILE A 242 -8.35 -10.88 -4.64
C ILE A 242 -8.36 -11.05 -6.16
N THR A 243 -8.79 -10.02 -6.89
CA THR A 243 -8.65 -9.92 -8.33
C THR A 243 -7.88 -8.66 -8.70
N TYR A 244 -7.09 -8.74 -9.76
CA TYR A 244 -6.27 -7.63 -10.26
C TYR A 244 -6.72 -7.22 -11.65
N ALA A 245 -6.61 -5.92 -11.94
CA ALA A 245 -6.62 -5.40 -13.30
C ALA A 245 -5.31 -4.67 -13.55
N CYS A 246 -4.54 -5.13 -14.54
CA CYS A 246 -3.27 -4.52 -14.89
C CYS A 246 -3.05 -4.54 -16.41
N ARG A 247 -2.83 -3.36 -17.00
CA ARG A 247 -2.55 -3.23 -18.42
C ARG A 247 -1.05 -3.41 -18.71
N PRO A 248 -0.68 -4.05 -19.83
CA PRO A 248 0.72 -4.14 -20.23
C PRO A 248 1.37 -2.76 -20.32
N TYR A 249 2.58 -2.64 -19.79
CA TYR A 249 3.38 -1.44 -19.67
C TYR A 249 2.90 -0.38 -18.68
N ASP A 250 1.79 -0.59 -17.97
CA ASP A 250 1.47 0.24 -16.80
C ASP A 250 2.54 0.01 -15.73
N ILE A 251 3.47 0.97 -15.59
CA ILE A 251 4.60 0.85 -14.67
C ILE A 251 4.13 0.70 -13.21
N ALA A 252 2.90 1.11 -12.88
CA ALA A 252 2.35 0.88 -11.56
C ALA A 252 2.39 -0.62 -11.22
N CYS A 253 1.84 -1.46 -12.11
CA CYS A 253 1.55 -2.87 -11.84
C CYS A 253 2.25 -3.87 -12.77
N ASP A 254 3.00 -3.39 -13.77
CA ASP A 254 3.77 -4.16 -14.76
C ASP A 254 5.21 -3.62 -14.91
N ALA A 255 5.83 -3.26 -13.81
CA ALA A 255 7.25 -2.95 -13.75
C ALA A 255 8.12 -4.21 -13.93
N PRO A 256 9.36 -4.04 -14.44
CA PRO A 256 10.35 -5.13 -14.45
C PRO A 256 10.62 -5.64 -13.03
N ARG A 257 10.94 -6.93 -12.90
CA ARG A 257 10.99 -7.63 -11.60
C ARG A 257 12.23 -7.25 -10.78
N GLU A 258 13.34 -6.94 -11.45
CA GLU A 258 14.63 -6.72 -10.80
C GLU A 258 14.98 -5.22 -10.81
N ILE A 259 14.28 -4.49 -9.94
CA ILE A 259 14.40 -3.03 -9.73
C ILE A 259 14.51 -2.67 -8.22
N ALA A 260 15.09 -3.53 -7.41
CA ALA A 260 15.12 -3.42 -5.94
C ALA A 260 15.64 -2.07 -5.40
N VAL A 261 16.60 -1.44 -6.08
CA VAL A 261 17.11 -0.10 -5.70
C VAL A 261 16.07 0.98 -5.95
N LEU A 262 15.24 0.84 -6.99
CA LEU A 262 14.16 1.78 -7.26
C LEU A 262 13.06 1.67 -6.21
N GLU A 263 12.65 0.46 -5.84
CA GLU A 263 11.73 0.21 -4.71
C GLU A 263 12.23 0.88 -3.42
N LEU A 264 13.49 0.62 -3.07
CA LEU A 264 14.13 1.21 -1.89
C LEU A 264 14.16 2.74 -1.94
N ALA A 265 14.53 3.32 -3.10
CA ALA A 265 14.56 4.76 -3.29
C ALA A 265 13.15 5.37 -3.16
N LEU A 266 12.14 4.73 -3.73
CA LEU A 266 10.75 5.18 -3.62
C LEU A 266 10.23 5.08 -2.19
N GLY A 267 10.58 4.02 -1.46
CA GLY A 267 10.29 3.89 -0.03
C GLY A 267 10.91 5.04 0.79
N VAL A 268 12.17 5.41 0.55
CA VAL A 268 12.81 6.56 1.20
C VAL A 268 12.10 7.87 0.83
N LEU A 269 11.87 8.11 -0.47
CA LEU A 269 11.22 9.32 -0.95
C LEU A 269 9.79 9.46 -0.42
N GLY A 270 9.10 8.34 -0.20
CA GLY A 270 7.74 8.32 0.34
C GLY A 270 7.62 8.85 1.78
N GLN A 271 8.74 8.95 2.52
CA GLN A 271 8.81 9.52 3.87
C GLN A 271 9.12 11.02 3.89
N MET A 272 9.34 11.63 2.71
CA MET A 272 9.86 12.98 2.61
C MET A 272 8.78 13.97 2.16
N HIS A 273 8.82 15.17 2.73
CA HIS A 273 8.06 16.30 2.20
C HIS A 273 8.84 16.99 1.09
N PHE A 274 8.16 17.27 -0.03
CA PHE A 274 8.72 18.05 -1.12
C PHE A 274 7.94 19.36 -1.25
N THR A 275 8.54 20.45 -0.75
CA THR A 275 7.96 21.80 -0.81
C THR A 275 8.96 22.80 -1.37
N LEU A 276 8.55 23.63 -2.35
CA LEU A 276 9.43 24.67 -2.90
C LEU A 276 9.82 25.75 -1.87
N LEU A 277 8.98 25.97 -0.87
CA LEU A 277 9.14 27.02 0.14
C LEU A 277 9.96 26.57 1.36
N ASN A 278 10.25 25.28 1.52
CA ASN A 278 10.99 24.75 2.67
C ASN A 278 11.91 23.57 2.30
N PRO A 279 12.98 23.80 1.53
CA PRO A 279 13.92 22.74 1.15
C PRO A 279 14.70 22.16 2.34
N GLY A 280 14.78 22.87 3.47
CA GLY A 280 15.44 22.37 4.69
C GLY A 280 14.68 21.19 5.32
N GLN A 281 13.35 21.18 5.23
CA GLN A 281 12.52 20.08 5.70
C GLN A 281 12.81 18.78 4.93
N THR A 282 12.91 18.84 3.60
CA THR A 282 13.27 17.69 2.76
C THR A 282 14.59 17.04 3.19
N VAL A 283 15.61 17.85 3.54
CA VAL A 283 16.91 17.34 4.02
C VAL A 283 16.77 16.71 5.41
N SER A 284 15.99 17.31 6.30
CA SER A 284 15.71 16.75 7.63
C SER A 284 14.93 15.44 7.53
N ASP A 285 13.93 15.37 6.65
CA ASP A 285 13.12 14.17 6.44
C ASP A 285 13.97 13.03 5.88
N PHE A 286 14.90 13.31 4.96
CA PHE A 286 15.84 12.31 4.48
C PHE A 286 16.70 11.74 5.62
N ALA A 287 17.26 12.60 6.49
CA ALA A 287 18.05 12.16 7.64
C ALA A 287 17.22 11.32 8.63
N ASN A 288 15.96 11.70 8.85
CA ASN A 288 15.02 10.96 9.68
C ASN A 288 14.63 9.61 9.06
N ALA A 289 14.35 9.57 7.76
CA ALA A 289 14.00 8.36 7.03
C ALA A 289 15.14 7.32 7.08
N VAL A 290 16.36 7.77 6.82
CA VAL A 290 17.58 6.95 6.96
C VAL A 290 17.73 6.41 8.38
N SER A 291 17.56 7.27 9.39
CA SER A 291 17.71 6.88 10.80
C SER A 291 16.63 5.89 11.24
N SER A 292 15.38 6.10 10.79
CA SER A 292 14.22 5.24 11.03
C SER A 292 14.41 3.87 10.38
N MET A 293 14.79 3.83 9.10
CA MET A 293 15.06 2.59 8.38
C MET A 293 16.20 1.80 9.01
N ALA A 294 17.27 2.47 9.45
CA ALA A 294 18.34 1.81 10.20
C ALA A 294 17.79 1.18 11.48
N ALA A 295 17.01 1.92 12.29
CA ALA A 295 16.40 1.39 13.51
C ALA A 295 15.43 0.22 13.27
N ARG A 296 14.61 0.28 12.22
CA ARG A 296 13.65 -0.78 11.89
C ARG A 296 14.33 -2.02 11.30
N SER A 297 15.38 -1.85 10.49
CA SER A 297 16.22 -2.97 10.02
C SER A 297 16.84 -3.72 11.19
N ILE A 298 17.27 -2.97 12.21
CA ILE A 298 17.79 -3.51 13.46
C ILE A 298 16.73 -4.37 14.13
N VAL A 299 15.52 -3.83 14.34
CA VAL A 299 14.42 -4.57 14.95
C VAL A 299 14.08 -5.85 14.16
N HIS A 300 13.95 -5.75 12.83
CA HIS A 300 13.63 -6.89 11.96
C HIS A 300 14.63 -8.03 12.16
N ILE A 301 15.92 -7.72 12.03
CA ILE A 301 16.97 -8.74 12.10
C ILE A 301 17.06 -9.29 13.54
N VAL A 302 16.91 -8.48 14.61
CA VAL A 302 16.96 -8.95 16.03
C VAL A 302 15.85 -9.95 16.30
N THR A 303 14.67 -9.69 15.75
CA THR A 303 13.46 -10.44 16.07
C THR A 303 13.30 -11.71 15.23
N HIS A 304 14.08 -11.85 14.15
CA HIS A 304 14.21 -13.06 13.33
C HIS A 304 15.52 -13.79 13.63
N GLU A 305 15.52 -14.64 14.68
CA GLU A 305 16.73 -15.34 15.18
C GLU A 305 17.42 -16.23 14.12
N ASP A 306 16.69 -16.65 13.09
CA ASP A 306 17.14 -17.48 11.98
C ASP A 306 17.60 -16.71 10.74
N TRP A 307 17.54 -15.37 10.72
CA TRP A 307 17.93 -14.55 9.56
C TRP A 307 19.35 -14.84 9.03
N PHE A 308 20.30 -15.13 9.93
CA PHE A 308 21.66 -15.50 9.53
C PHE A 308 21.76 -16.86 8.85
N ALA A 309 20.81 -17.75 9.12
CA ALA A 309 20.68 -19.04 8.47
C ALA A 309 19.68 -19.03 7.31
N SER A 310 18.94 -17.93 7.12
CA SER A 310 17.98 -17.74 6.04
C SER A 310 18.63 -17.15 4.79
N ASP A 311 17.92 -17.28 3.68
CA ASP A 311 18.28 -16.72 2.39
C ASP A 311 17.89 -15.22 2.27
N GLU A 312 17.29 -14.62 3.30
CA GLU A 312 16.93 -13.19 3.30
C GLU A 312 18.20 -12.32 3.28
N SER A 313 18.29 -11.42 2.30
CA SER A 313 19.40 -10.48 2.15
C SER A 313 19.20 -9.23 3.01
N PHE A 314 20.25 -8.44 3.22
CA PHE A 314 20.13 -7.14 3.88
C PHE A 314 19.34 -6.15 3.02
N LEU A 315 19.47 -6.22 1.69
CA LEU A 315 18.66 -5.43 0.77
C LEU A 315 17.15 -5.75 0.93
N ASP A 316 16.78 -7.01 1.12
CA ASP A 316 15.39 -7.40 1.36
C ASP A 316 14.85 -6.81 2.67
N VAL A 317 15.66 -6.80 3.73
CA VAL A 317 15.30 -6.14 4.98
C VAL A 317 15.11 -4.64 4.77
N LEU A 318 16.03 -3.98 4.07
CA LEU A 318 15.92 -2.54 3.78
C LEU A 318 14.66 -2.22 2.97
N ARG A 319 14.27 -3.08 2.01
CA ARG A 319 13.04 -2.94 1.24
C ARG A 319 11.80 -3.08 2.13
N LYS A 320 11.78 -4.08 3.03
CA LYS A 320 10.69 -4.27 4.01
C LYS A 320 10.53 -3.09 4.95
N VAL A 321 11.63 -2.53 5.44
CA VAL A 321 11.61 -1.46 6.45
C VAL A 321 11.60 -0.05 5.87
N ALA A 322 11.65 0.10 4.55
CA ALA A 322 11.60 1.40 3.87
C ALA A 322 10.22 2.07 4.00
N ASP A 323 9.16 1.29 4.20
CA ASP A 323 7.83 1.81 4.48
C ASP A 323 7.57 1.84 5.98
N HIS A 324 7.63 3.02 6.60
CA HIS A 324 7.47 3.17 8.04
C HIS A 324 6.05 3.06 8.55
N THR A 325 5.06 3.14 7.65
CA THR A 325 3.65 3.06 8.01
C THR A 325 3.07 1.66 7.80
N TYR A 326 3.87 0.75 7.25
CA TYR A 326 3.52 -0.65 7.03
C TYR A 326 4.52 -1.58 7.70
N ASP A 327 4.02 -2.54 8.47
CA ASP A 327 4.81 -3.64 8.99
C ASP A 327 4.42 -4.91 8.22
N PRO A 328 5.28 -5.44 7.32
CA PRO A 328 4.98 -6.67 6.61
C PRO A 328 4.91 -7.90 7.52
N ASP A 329 5.37 -7.80 8.78
CA ASP A 329 5.39 -8.90 9.77
C ASP A 329 4.46 -8.65 10.99
N GLY A 330 3.63 -7.60 10.96
CA GLY A 330 2.54 -7.34 11.92
C GLY A 330 2.84 -6.38 13.09
N PRO A 331 1.82 -5.91 13.85
CA PRO A 331 1.86 -4.63 14.58
C PRO A 331 2.69 -4.54 15.88
N ASP A 332 3.51 -5.53 16.24
CA ASP A 332 3.84 -5.75 17.66
C ASP A 332 5.34 -5.96 17.96
N ARG A 333 6.22 -5.16 17.34
CA ARG A 333 7.68 -5.22 17.59
C ARG A 333 8.39 -3.86 17.74
N ASP A 334 7.76 -2.87 18.35
CA ASP A 334 8.44 -1.65 18.81
C ASP A 334 9.40 -1.95 19.98
N MET A 335 10.55 -2.55 19.69
CA MET A 335 11.61 -2.78 20.66
C MET A 335 12.64 -1.66 20.57
N GLN A 336 12.65 -0.76 21.56
CA GLN A 336 13.72 0.23 21.70
C GLN A 336 15.02 -0.48 22.12
N VAL A 337 15.98 -0.58 21.20
CA VAL A 337 17.32 -1.13 21.48
C VAL A 337 18.12 -0.11 22.30
N SER A 338 18.67 -0.53 23.43
CA SER A 338 19.46 0.37 24.29
C SER A 338 20.86 0.64 23.72
N GLN A 339 21.46 1.78 24.07
CA GLN A 339 22.81 2.15 23.65
C GLN A 339 23.87 1.10 24.06
N GLU A 340 23.64 0.36 25.15
CA GLU A 340 24.52 -0.72 25.61
C GLU A 340 24.39 -1.96 24.73
N GLN A 341 23.16 -2.33 24.34
CA GLN A 341 22.91 -3.42 23.40
C GLN A 341 23.56 -3.15 22.04
N MET A 342 23.63 -1.87 21.65
CA MET A 342 24.28 -1.36 20.43
C MET A 342 25.83 -1.45 20.49
N VAL A 343 26.46 -1.37 21.66
CA VAL A 343 27.93 -1.47 21.79
C VAL A 343 28.39 -2.92 21.89
N GLU A 344 27.67 -3.76 22.64
CA GLU A 344 27.98 -5.19 22.80
C GLU A 344 27.93 -5.93 21.46
N ALA A 345 26.86 -5.63 20.74
CA ALA A 345 26.72 -5.72 19.31
C ALA A 345 28.04 -5.47 18.54
N LEU A 346 28.41 -4.21 18.30
CA LEU A 346 29.54 -3.85 17.43
C LEU A 346 30.82 -4.69 17.70
N ASN A 347 31.09 -4.98 18.97
CA ASN A 347 32.23 -5.80 19.38
C ASN A 347 32.17 -7.26 18.89
N TRP A 348 30.98 -7.88 18.80
CA TRP A 348 30.84 -9.24 18.28
C TRP A 348 31.03 -9.30 16.76
N ALA A 349 30.40 -8.39 16.01
CA ALA A 349 30.46 -8.41 14.55
C ALA A 349 31.84 -8.01 14.03
N MET A 350 32.58 -7.18 14.77
CA MET A 350 34.00 -6.92 14.52
C MET A 350 34.93 -8.02 15.07
N GLY A 351 34.40 -8.99 15.82
CA GLY A 351 35.13 -10.06 16.48
C GLY A 351 34.63 -11.45 16.09
N PRO A 352 34.06 -12.24 17.02
CA PRO A 352 33.67 -13.64 16.77
C PRO A 352 32.68 -13.87 15.62
N GLY A 353 31.88 -12.87 15.26
CA GLY A 353 30.90 -12.93 14.19
C GLY A 353 31.38 -12.48 12.82
N SER A 354 32.60 -11.96 12.74
CA SER A 354 33.08 -11.23 11.56
C SER A 354 33.07 -12.04 10.27
N ASP A 355 33.23 -13.36 10.34
CA ASP A 355 33.22 -14.22 9.14
C ASP A 355 31.80 -14.44 8.59
N VAL A 356 30.78 -14.43 9.45
CA VAL A 356 29.36 -14.48 9.02
C VAL A 356 28.97 -13.15 8.37
N VAL A 357 29.37 -12.03 8.97
CA VAL A 357 29.14 -10.68 8.42
C VAL A 357 29.80 -10.53 7.06
N LYS A 358 31.07 -10.96 6.92
CA LYS A 358 31.78 -10.94 5.64
C LYS A 358 31.12 -11.83 4.59
N ALA A 359 30.60 -13.00 4.98
CA ALA A 359 29.92 -13.91 4.06
C ALA A 359 28.62 -13.32 3.52
N LYS A 360 27.77 -12.71 4.39
CA LYS A 360 26.57 -11.98 3.95
C LYS A 360 26.94 -10.80 3.04
N LEU A 361 27.87 -9.93 3.46
CA LEU A 361 28.36 -8.81 2.64
C LEU A 361 28.94 -9.24 1.28
N ALA A 362 29.61 -10.39 1.21
CA ALA A 362 30.13 -10.92 -0.05
C ALA A 362 29.02 -11.47 -0.97
N ALA A 363 27.92 -11.97 -0.39
CA ALA A 363 26.74 -12.43 -1.12
C ALA A 363 25.86 -11.27 -1.62
N GLU A 364 25.84 -10.13 -0.90
CA GLU A 364 25.11 -8.91 -1.31
C GLU A 364 25.59 -8.38 -2.68
N GLY A 365 26.88 -8.47 -3.01
CA GLY A 365 27.41 -7.88 -4.25
C GLY A 365 26.82 -8.51 -5.53
N PRO A 366 26.89 -9.85 -5.69
CA PRO A 366 26.22 -10.54 -6.79
C PRO A 366 24.68 -10.43 -6.73
N GLY A 367 24.08 -10.53 -5.54
CA GLY A 367 22.63 -10.36 -5.35
C GLY A 367 22.15 -8.98 -5.81
N PHE A 368 22.84 -7.91 -5.42
CA PHE A 368 22.53 -6.54 -5.84
C PHE A 368 22.55 -6.34 -7.36
N VAL A 369 23.48 -6.98 -8.08
CA VAL A 369 23.53 -6.90 -9.56
C VAL A 369 22.38 -7.69 -10.18
N GLU A 370 22.02 -8.83 -9.60
CA GLU A 370 20.86 -9.62 -9.98
C GLU A 370 19.56 -8.84 -9.72
N ASP A 371 19.32 -8.40 -8.50
CA ASP A 371 18.13 -7.65 -8.05
C ASP A 371 17.89 -6.31 -8.78
N ASN A 372 18.84 -5.84 -9.59
CA ASN A 372 18.76 -4.60 -10.37
C ASN A 372 19.04 -4.79 -11.87
N ARG A 373 19.10 -6.02 -12.39
CA ARG A 373 19.51 -6.27 -13.78
C ARG A 373 18.57 -5.63 -14.80
N ASP A 374 17.31 -5.44 -14.42
CA ASP A 374 16.24 -4.96 -15.31
C ASP A 374 16.03 -3.43 -15.23
N VAL A 375 16.81 -2.70 -14.41
CA VAL A 375 16.66 -1.23 -14.27
C VAL A 375 16.81 -0.49 -15.61
N PHE A 376 17.61 -1.03 -16.53
CA PHE A 376 17.79 -0.46 -17.88
C PHE A 376 16.57 -0.68 -18.78
N GLU A 377 15.72 -1.68 -18.50
CA GLU A 377 14.48 -1.87 -19.23
C GLU A 377 13.51 -0.71 -19.05
N LEU A 378 13.51 -0.02 -17.89
CA LEU A 378 12.70 1.17 -17.64
C LEU A 378 13.00 2.31 -18.63
N VAL A 379 14.24 2.39 -19.12
CA VAL A 379 14.71 3.42 -20.07
C VAL A 379 14.56 2.97 -21.53
N ILE A 380 14.66 1.66 -21.79
CA ILE A 380 14.72 1.09 -23.16
C ILE A 380 13.34 0.63 -23.65
N LYS A 381 12.49 0.07 -22.78
CA LYS A 381 11.09 -0.27 -23.09
C LYS A 381 10.22 0.99 -22.96
N PRO A 382 9.02 1.03 -23.57
CA PRO A 382 8.24 2.27 -23.65
C PRO A 382 7.59 2.71 -22.32
N TYR A 383 8.03 2.21 -21.16
CA TYR A 383 7.48 2.53 -19.84
C TYR A 383 7.37 4.03 -19.55
N ILE A 384 8.40 4.82 -19.91
CA ILE A 384 8.41 6.28 -19.68
C ILE A 384 7.33 7.03 -20.48
N PHE A 385 6.93 6.51 -21.64
CA PHE A 385 5.96 7.19 -22.54
C PHE A 385 4.57 6.55 -22.52
N LEU A 386 4.49 5.23 -22.39
CA LEU A 386 3.23 4.47 -22.38
C LEU A 386 2.75 4.14 -20.98
N GLY A 387 3.59 4.11 -19.95
CA GLY A 387 3.17 3.66 -18.62
C GLY A 387 2.11 4.53 -17.99
N PHE A 388 2.35 5.85 -17.95
CA PHE A 388 1.34 6.80 -17.47
C PHE A 388 0.06 6.78 -18.31
N ILE A 389 0.17 6.57 -19.62
CA ILE A 389 -0.98 6.45 -20.53
C ILE A 389 -1.79 5.21 -20.14
N GLN A 390 -1.18 4.01 -20.15
CA GLN A 390 -1.85 2.76 -19.81
C GLN A 390 -2.50 2.79 -18.42
N HIS A 391 -1.84 3.44 -17.47
CA HIS A 391 -2.36 3.63 -16.12
C HIS A 391 -3.70 4.36 -16.09
N LEU A 392 -3.93 5.33 -16.99
CA LEU A 392 -5.18 6.10 -17.06
C LEU A 392 -6.28 5.45 -17.91
N PHE A 393 -5.98 4.41 -18.70
CA PHE A 393 -6.91 3.85 -19.69
C PHE A 393 -7.58 2.54 -19.25
N TYR A 394 -7.81 2.32 -17.94
CA TYR A 394 -8.65 1.20 -17.48
C TYR A 394 -10.14 1.39 -17.78
N TRP A 395 -10.53 2.61 -18.14
CA TRP A 395 -11.91 3.07 -18.13
C TRP A 395 -12.35 3.44 -19.54
N ASN A 396 -13.47 2.86 -19.97
CA ASN A 396 -14.27 3.38 -21.06
C ASN A 396 -15.72 2.98 -20.82
N ASN A 397 -16.59 3.99 -20.79
CA ASN A 397 -18.02 3.80 -20.55
C ASN A 397 -18.83 4.13 -21.80
N ASN A 398 -18.22 4.13 -22.98
CA ASN A 398 -18.95 4.30 -24.24
C ASN A 398 -19.69 2.99 -24.59
N PRO A 399 -21.04 2.95 -24.47
CA PRO A 399 -21.81 1.73 -24.71
C PRO A 399 -21.83 1.29 -26.18
N ASN A 400 -21.29 2.11 -27.08
CA ASN A 400 -21.21 1.84 -28.52
C ASN A 400 -19.79 1.44 -28.96
N ASP A 401 -18.84 1.34 -28.04
CA ASP A 401 -17.50 0.86 -28.36
C ASP A 401 -17.50 -0.67 -28.43
N PRO A 402 -16.87 -1.31 -29.44
CA PRO A 402 -16.90 -2.78 -29.57
C PRO A 402 -15.90 -3.50 -28.64
N TRP A 403 -15.16 -2.75 -27.81
CA TRP A 403 -14.12 -3.30 -26.94
C TRP A 403 -14.68 -3.52 -25.55
N TYR A 404 -14.26 -4.61 -24.92
CA TYR A 404 -14.65 -4.96 -23.56
C TYR A 404 -13.55 -4.56 -22.58
N TRP A 405 -13.81 -3.50 -21.82
CA TRP A 405 -12.82 -2.80 -21.00
C TRP A 405 -12.70 -3.38 -19.60
N GLU A 406 -11.57 -3.10 -18.94
CA GLU A 406 -11.35 -3.51 -17.55
C GLU A 406 -12.43 -2.97 -16.61
N SER A 407 -12.89 -1.73 -16.80
CA SER A 407 -14.01 -1.17 -16.03
C SER A 407 -15.29 -2.00 -16.15
N GLU A 408 -15.65 -2.44 -17.37
CA GLU A 408 -16.83 -3.27 -17.62
C GLU A 408 -16.71 -4.65 -16.98
N LYS A 409 -15.51 -5.26 -17.06
CA LYS A 409 -15.20 -6.52 -16.37
C LYS A 409 -15.38 -6.41 -14.86
N VAL A 410 -14.92 -5.30 -14.27
CA VAL A 410 -15.07 -5.08 -12.82
C VAL A 410 -16.54 -4.88 -12.47
N VAL A 411 -17.30 -4.10 -13.25
CA VAL A 411 -18.76 -3.91 -13.06
C VAL A 411 -19.50 -5.24 -13.09
N GLU A 412 -19.24 -6.09 -14.09
CA GLU A 412 -19.87 -7.41 -14.19
C GLU A 412 -19.47 -8.32 -13.03
N TRP A 413 -18.19 -8.30 -12.62
CA TRP A 413 -17.70 -9.08 -11.50
C TRP A 413 -18.34 -8.67 -10.16
N ILE A 414 -18.46 -7.37 -9.88
CA ILE A 414 -19.13 -6.86 -8.66
C ILE A 414 -20.62 -7.21 -8.69
N THR A 415 -21.28 -7.04 -9.83
CA THR A 415 -22.71 -7.35 -10.00
C THR A 415 -22.97 -8.85 -9.76
N ALA A 416 -22.10 -9.72 -10.27
CA ALA A 416 -22.20 -11.16 -10.02
C ALA A 416 -22.06 -11.50 -8.52
N LEU A 417 -21.12 -10.87 -7.81
CA LEU A 417 -20.98 -11.04 -6.35
C LEU A 417 -22.23 -10.58 -5.60
N ALA A 418 -22.81 -9.43 -5.98
CA ALA A 418 -24.00 -8.89 -5.33
C ALA A 418 -25.21 -9.81 -5.45
N HIS A 419 -25.45 -10.39 -6.64
CA HIS A 419 -26.52 -11.36 -6.81
C HIS A 419 -26.29 -12.67 -6.03
N VAL A 420 -25.05 -13.14 -5.92
CA VAL A 420 -24.73 -14.33 -5.11
C VAL A 420 -25.06 -14.11 -3.63
N GLU A 421 -24.67 -12.97 -3.06
CA GLU A 421 -24.97 -12.68 -1.64
C GLU A 421 -26.48 -12.49 -1.42
N LYS A 422 -27.17 -11.82 -2.34
CA LYS A 422 -28.63 -11.71 -2.29
C LYS A 422 -29.35 -13.06 -2.31
N ASP A 423 -28.96 -13.97 -3.20
CA ASP A 423 -29.55 -15.30 -3.31
C ASP A 423 -29.30 -16.13 -2.04
N ARG A 424 -28.13 -15.94 -1.41
CA ARG A 424 -27.77 -16.55 -0.14
C ARG A 424 -28.70 -16.10 0.99
N GLU A 425 -29.02 -14.80 1.06
CA GLU A 425 -29.99 -14.28 2.03
C GLU A 425 -31.41 -14.78 1.77
N ALA A 426 -31.80 -14.91 0.50
CA ALA A 426 -33.10 -15.44 0.09
C ALA A 426 -33.25 -16.96 0.33
N GLY A 427 -32.17 -17.66 0.74
CA GLY A 427 -32.18 -19.10 1.00
C GLY A 427 -32.34 -19.96 -0.26
N THR A 428 -32.01 -19.42 -1.43
CA THR A 428 -32.05 -20.15 -2.71
C THR A 428 -30.64 -20.59 -3.06
N PRO A 429 -30.29 -21.89 -3.04
CA PRO A 429 -28.95 -22.32 -3.44
C PRO A 429 -28.75 -22.04 -4.93
N GLY A 430 -27.72 -21.27 -5.28
CA GLY A 430 -27.29 -21.09 -6.67
C GLY A 430 -26.98 -22.45 -7.32
N ASN A 431 -27.46 -22.63 -8.55
CA ASN A 431 -27.31 -23.85 -9.35
C ASN A 431 -25.91 -24.00 -9.95
#